data_AF-A0A662PU71-F1
#
_entry.id   AF-A0A662PU71-F1
#
_cell.length_a   1.000
_cell.length_b   1.000
_cell.length_c   1.000
_cell.angle_alpha   90.00
_cell.angle_beta   90.00
_cell.angle_gamma   90.00
#
_symmetry.space_group_name_H-M   'P 1'
#
loop_
_entity.id
_entity.type
_entity.pdbx_description
1 polymer ?
#
loop_
_entity_poly.entity_id
_entity_poly.type
_entity_poly.pdbx_seq_one_letter_code
_entity_poly.pdbx_strand_id
1 'polypeptide(L)'
;MRVSLDVRSKISCIFKALGIWILIFLFSNLIGGIAGQVGGLICAMFSIQIAFTVLSMLTAVTLFRDEYRYLMGLKFTFKSMVKVVAISLISALPLTYLTNILAPTSHQIQVSIQLLIPMVLILAPIGEELLFRGLLLGCLMRCISRWRSIMISSTIFALIHLPAFSVYSETLLTMFLIFAGAFTLGVIAGH
;
A
#
# COMPACT_ATOMS: atom_id res chain seq x y z
N MET A 1 -7.71 29.38 -9.34
CA MET A 1 -8.62 29.39 -8.17
C MET A 1 -9.15 27.98 -7.96
N ARG A 2 -8.77 27.30 -6.86
CA ARG A 2 -9.31 25.97 -6.55
C ARG A 2 -10.64 26.20 -5.82
N VAL A 3 -11.76 26.08 -6.53
CA VAL A 3 -13.10 26.21 -5.94
C VAL A 3 -13.20 25.24 -4.77
N SER A 4 -13.39 25.76 -3.56
CA SER A 4 -13.51 24.90 -2.38
C SER A 4 -14.81 24.12 -2.52
N LEU A 5 -14.73 22.80 -2.67
CA LEU A 5 -15.91 21.95 -2.73
C LEU A 5 -16.77 22.17 -1.47
N ASP A 6 -18.09 22.20 -1.64
CA ASP A 6 -19.02 22.13 -0.51
C ASP A 6 -18.83 20.79 0.23
N VAL A 7 -19.29 20.72 1.48
CA VAL A 7 -19.13 19.54 2.35
C VAL A 7 -19.70 18.26 1.71
N ARG A 8 -20.89 18.31 1.10
CA ARG A 8 -21.52 17.16 0.42
C ARG A 8 -20.68 16.69 -0.75
N SER A 9 -20.18 17.62 -1.56
CA SER A 9 -19.31 17.32 -2.70
C SER A 9 -17.97 16.72 -2.27
N LYS A 10 -17.39 17.17 -1.16
CA LYS A 10 -16.17 16.57 -0.56
C LYS A 10 -16.42 15.14 -0.11
N ILE A 11 -17.51 14.90 0.60
CA ILE A 11 -17.87 13.57 1.10
C ILE A 11 -18.05 12.60 -0.08
N SER A 12 -18.81 12.99 -1.11
CA SER A 12 -18.98 12.17 -2.32
C SER A 12 -17.64 11.87 -3.01
N CYS A 13 -16.75 12.86 -3.10
CA CYS A 13 -15.41 12.69 -3.67
C CYS A 13 -14.58 11.66 -2.89
N ILE A 14 -14.58 11.73 -1.56
CA ILE A 14 -13.89 10.76 -0.68
C ILE A 14 -14.45 9.36 -0.89
N PHE A 15 -15.78 9.20 -0.89
CA PHE A 15 -16.40 7.89 -1.09
C PHE A 15 -16.06 7.27 -2.45
N LYS A 16 -15.99 8.08 -3.51
CA LYS A 16 -15.54 7.60 -4.83
C LYS A 16 -14.09 7.15 -4.80
N ALA A 17 -13.20 7.94 -4.18
CA ALA A 17 -11.78 7.59 -4.03
C ALA A 17 -11.60 6.27 -3.27
N LEU A 18 -12.29 6.12 -2.14
CA LEU A 18 -12.27 4.89 -1.35
C LEU A 18 -12.89 3.71 -2.11
N GLY A 19 -14.02 3.92 -2.80
CA GLY A 19 -14.68 2.87 -3.57
C GLY A 19 -13.80 2.31 -4.68
N ILE A 20 -13.10 3.18 -5.42
CA ILE A 20 -12.14 2.77 -6.45
C ILE A 20 -11.01 1.94 -5.83
N TRP A 21 -10.42 2.43 -4.73
CA TRP A 21 -9.34 1.73 -4.04
C TRP A 21 -9.78 0.37 -3.48
N ILE A 22 -10.95 0.30 -2.82
CA ILE A 22 -11.53 -0.94 -2.28
C ILE A 22 -11.72 -1.96 -3.41
N LEU A 23 -12.26 -1.52 -4.55
CA LEU A 23 -12.50 -2.39 -5.69
C LEU A 23 -11.20 -3.06 -6.17
N ILE A 24 -10.15 -2.25 -6.39
CA ILE A 24 -8.84 -2.75 -6.82
C ILE A 24 -8.24 -3.68 -5.76
N PHE A 25 -8.33 -3.29 -4.48
CA PHE A 25 -7.81 -4.09 -3.38
C PHE A 25 -8.46 -5.49 -3.33
N LEU A 26 -9.80 -5.55 -3.39
CA LEU A 26 -10.54 -6.81 -3.36
C LEU A 26 -10.25 -7.69 -4.58
N PHE A 27 -10.26 -7.13 -5.79
CA PHE A 27 -9.94 -7.89 -7.00
C PHE A 27 -8.52 -8.44 -6.99
N SER A 28 -7.55 -7.65 -6.53
CA SER A 28 -6.14 -8.10 -6.46
C SER A 28 -5.96 -9.23 -5.45
N ASN A 29 -6.62 -9.15 -4.29
CA ASN A 29 -6.62 -10.22 -3.30
C ASN A 29 -7.35 -11.47 -3.80
N LEU A 30 -8.44 -11.33 -4.56
CA LEU A 30 -9.13 -12.46 -5.19
C LEU A 30 -8.21 -13.18 -6.19
N ILE A 31 -7.53 -12.43 -7.07
CA ILE A 31 -6.54 -12.96 -8.02
C ILE A 31 -5.42 -13.68 -7.25
N GLY A 32 -4.92 -13.05 -6.19
CA GLY A 32 -3.94 -13.63 -5.28
C GLY A 32 -4.39 -14.95 -4.66
N GLY A 33 -5.62 -15.02 -4.16
CA GLY A 33 -6.19 -16.22 -3.56
C GLY A 33 -6.28 -17.38 -4.55
N ILE A 34 -6.75 -17.11 -5.77
CA ILE A 34 -6.82 -18.13 -6.85
C ILE A 34 -5.41 -18.59 -7.25
N ALA A 35 -4.48 -17.66 -7.46
CA ALA A 35 -3.09 -18.02 -7.80
C ALA A 35 -2.40 -18.79 -6.66
N GLY A 36 -2.74 -18.47 -5.41
CA GLY A 36 -2.23 -19.14 -4.22
C GLY A 36 -2.68 -20.58 -4.09
N GLN A 37 -3.88 -20.93 -4.58
CA GLN A 37 -4.34 -22.33 -4.59
C GLN A 37 -3.50 -23.21 -5.52
N VAL A 38 -2.93 -22.63 -6.58
CA VAL A 38 -2.14 -23.37 -7.58
C VAL A 38 -0.66 -23.38 -7.22
N GLY A 39 -0.11 -22.25 -6.80
CA GLY A 39 1.35 -22.06 -6.62
C GLY A 39 1.79 -21.64 -5.21
N GLY A 40 0.89 -21.74 -4.22
CA GLY A 40 1.18 -21.41 -2.83
C GLY A 40 1.39 -19.92 -2.55
N LEU A 41 1.96 -19.62 -1.38
CA LEU A 41 2.09 -18.25 -0.85
C LEU A 41 2.85 -17.31 -1.81
N ILE A 42 3.91 -17.81 -2.45
CA ILE A 42 4.73 -16.98 -3.33
C ILE A 42 3.93 -16.56 -4.58
N CYS A 43 3.22 -17.48 -5.22
CA CYS A 43 2.37 -17.15 -6.35
C CYS A 43 1.24 -16.19 -5.97
N ALA A 44 0.66 -16.33 -4.77
CA ALA A 44 -0.32 -15.36 -4.25
C ALA A 44 0.29 -13.96 -4.13
N MET A 45 1.44 -13.85 -3.44
CA MET A 45 2.15 -12.59 -3.21
C MET A 45 2.53 -11.88 -4.52
N PHE A 46 3.12 -12.59 -5.47
CA PHE A 46 3.46 -12.03 -6.78
C PHE A 46 2.21 -11.56 -7.53
N SER A 47 1.16 -12.38 -7.56
CA SER A 47 -0.06 -12.07 -8.29
C SER A 47 -0.78 -10.85 -7.72
N ILE A 48 -0.82 -10.70 -6.39
CA ILE A 48 -1.39 -9.52 -5.71
C ILE A 48 -0.64 -8.26 -6.13
N GLN A 49 0.69 -8.26 -6.07
CA GLN A 49 1.47 -7.04 -6.35
C GLN A 49 1.47 -6.66 -7.84
N ILE A 50 1.46 -7.66 -8.73
CA ILE A 50 1.24 -7.43 -10.16
C ILE A 50 -0.16 -6.84 -10.38
N ALA A 51 -1.19 -7.40 -9.74
CA ALA A 51 -2.56 -6.90 -9.85
C ALA A 51 -2.70 -5.47 -9.31
N PHE A 52 -2.11 -5.15 -8.14
CA PHE A 52 -2.05 -3.78 -7.63
C PHE A 52 -1.43 -2.81 -8.63
N THR A 53 -0.30 -3.20 -9.23
CA THR A 53 0.40 -2.39 -10.23
C THR A 53 -0.48 -2.16 -11.47
N VAL A 54 -0.97 -3.25 -12.08
CA VAL A 54 -1.70 -3.20 -13.36
C VAL A 54 -3.06 -2.53 -13.19
N LEU A 55 -3.85 -2.93 -12.20
CA LEU A 55 -5.20 -2.39 -12.00
C LEU A 55 -5.17 -0.93 -11.57
N SER A 56 -4.20 -0.52 -10.73
CA SER A 56 -4.04 0.90 -10.38
C SER A 56 -3.66 1.73 -11.59
N MET A 57 -2.71 1.28 -12.41
CA MET A 57 -2.33 1.97 -13.65
C MET A 57 -3.48 2.03 -14.66
N LEU A 58 -4.16 0.92 -14.90
CA LEU A 58 -5.29 0.86 -15.82
C LEU A 58 -6.41 1.80 -15.38
N THR A 59 -6.74 1.79 -14.09
CA THR A 59 -7.77 2.68 -13.52
C THR A 59 -7.33 4.14 -13.64
N ALA A 60 -6.06 4.44 -13.34
CA ALA A 60 -5.53 5.78 -13.46
C ALA A 60 -5.65 6.31 -14.90
N VAL A 61 -5.22 5.53 -15.89
CA VAL A 61 -5.28 5.89 -17.32
C VAL A 61 -6.72 6.00 -17.83
N THR A 62 -7.58 5.04 -17.50
CA THR A 62 -8.96 5.00 -18.04
C THR A 62 -9.86 6.06 -17.41
N LEU A 63 -9.77 6.27 -16.10
CA LEU A 63 -10.66 7.16 -15.38
C LEU A 63 -10.17 8.61 -15.36
N PHE A 64 -8.86 8.84 -15.26
CA PHE A 64 -8.29 10.19 -15.13
C PHE A 64 -7.60 10.69 -16.41
N ARG A 65 -7.58 9.90 -17.49
CA ARG A 65 -7.07 10.26 -18.83
C ARG A 65 -5.76 11.02 -18.77
N ASP A 66 -5.73 12.32 -19.08
CA ASP A 66 -4.50 13.13 -19.10
C ASP A 66 -4.02 13.54 -17.70
N GLU A 67 -4.94 13.58 -16.72
CA GLU A 67 -4.63 13.97 -15.34
C GLU A 67 -4.00 12.84 -14.51
N TYR A 68 -3.98 11.61 -15.03
CA TYR A 68 -3.38 10.46 -14.34
C TYR A 68 -1.91 10.67 -14.00
N ARG A 69 -1.17 11.45 -14.82
CA ARG A 69 0.25 11.76 -14.57
C ARG A 69 0.46 12.60 -13.32
N TYR A 70 -0.50 13.48 -13.03
CA TYR A 70 -0.50 14.28 -11.82
C TYR A 70 -0.98 13.45 -10.62
N LEU A 71 -1.97 12.57 -10.83
CA LEU A 71 -2.51 11.70 -9.79
C LEU A 71 -1.48 10.68 -9.29
N MET A 72 -0.94 9.88 -10.20
CA MET A 72 0.01 8.80 -9.91
C MET A 72 1.42 9.32 -9.58
N GLY A 73 1.61 10.64 -9.55
CA GLY A 73 2.93 11.25 -9.44
C GLY A 73 3.85 10.88 -10.61
N LEU A 74 3.32 10.45 -11.76
CA LEU A 74 4.02 9.86 -12.91
C LEU A 74 5.02 10.80 -13.63
N LYS A 75 5.34 11.96 -13.03
CA LYS A 75 6.70 12.52 -13.07
C LYS A 75 7.67 11.73 -12.15
N PHE A 76 7.37 10.47 -11.88
CA PHE A 76 8.19 9.50 -11.18
C PHE A 76 9.41 9.22 -12.06
N THR A 77 10.41 10.09 -11.99
CA THR A 77 11.75 9.72 -12.44
C THR A 77 12.18 8.48 -11.65
N PHE A 78 12.85 7.54 -12.31
CA PHE A 78 13.47 6.36 -11.69
C PHE A 78 14.16 6.68 -10.36
N LYS A 79 14.79 7.86 -10.25
CA LYS A 79 15.40 8.40 -9.03
C LYS A 79 14.45 8.49 -7.81
N SER A 80 13.21 8.93 -8.01
CA SER A 80 12.22 9.02 -6.93
C SER A 80 11.76 7.64 -6.46
N MET A 81 11.60 6.70 -7.39
CA MET A 81 11.26 5.31 -7.07
C MET A 81 12.38 4.65 -6.25
N VAL A 82 13.64 4.81 -6.70
CA VAL A 82 14.81 4.34 -5.95
C VAL A 82 14.88 4.98 -4.56
N LYS A 83 14.57 6.28 -4.44
CA LYS A 83 14.56 6.97 -3.14
C LYS A 83 13.48 6.42 -2.21
N VAL A 84 12.25 6.21 -2.69
CA VAL A 84 11.16 5.66 -1.89
C VAL A 84 11.48 4.24 -1.46
N VAL A 85 11.94 3.39 -2.38
CA VAL A 85 12.38 2.02 -2.06
C VAL A 85 13.50 2.04 -1.02
N ALA A 86 14.51 2.89 -1.18
CA ALA A 86 15.62 3.00 -0.24
C ALA A 86 15.16 3.48 1.14
N ILE A 87 14.30 4.50 1.21
CA ILE A 87 13.75 5.00 2.47
C ILE A 87 12.94 3.90 3.15
N SER A 88 12.00 3.27 2.44
CA SER A 88 11.17 2.19 2.96
C SER A 88 12.02 1.04 3.49
N LEU A 89 13.08 0.65 2.78
CA LEU A 89 14.01 -0.39 3.22
C LEU A 89 14.78 -0.01 4.49
N ILE A 90 15.34 1.21 4.53
CA ILE A 90 16.08 1.71 5.69
C ILE A 90 15.16 1.82 6.92
N SER A 91 13.89 2.19 6.75
CA SER A 91 12.93 2.27 7.85
C SER A 91 12.32 0.93 8.24
N ALA A 92 12.15 0.00 7.29
CA ALA A 92 11.54 -1.31 7.55
C ALA A 92 12.49 -2.20 8.36
N LEU A 93 13.79 -2.22 8.07
CA LEU A 93 14.74 -3.13 8.74
C LEU A 93 14.81 -2.92 10.27
N PRO A 94 15.00 -1.70 10.81
CA PRO A 94 15.01 -1.47 12.26
C PRO A 94 13.67 -1.78 12.90
N LEU A 95 12.58 -1.47 12.19
CA LEU A 95 11.22 -1.70 12.67
C LEU A 95 10.92 -3.19 12.77
N THR A 96 11.25 -3.98 11.74
CA THR A 96 11.12 -5.44 11.74
C THR A 96 12.03 -6.07 12.81
N TYR A 97 13.24 -5.57 12.99
CA TYR A 97 14.13 -6.02 14.06
C TYR A 97 13.53 -5.76 15.45
N LEU A 98 13.01 -4.54 15.67
CA LEU A 98 12.36 -4.14 16.91
C LEU A 98 11.12 -5.01 17.19
N THR A 99 10.27 -5.23 16.20
CA THR A 99 9.10 -6.12 16.32
C THR A 99 9.50 -7.55 16.68
N ASN A 100 10.57 -8.10 16.10
CA ASN A 100 11.03 -9.45 16.41
C ASN A 100 11.56 -9.59 17.86
N ILE A 101 12.12 -8.53 18.43
CA ILE A 101 12.58 -8.54 19.83
C ILE A 101 11.39 -8.41 20.79
N LEU A 102 10.50 -7.45 20.55
CA LEU A 102 9.38 -7.18 21.46
C LEU A 102 8.24 -8.20 21.35
N ALA A 103 8.09 -8.83 20.19
CA ALA A 103 7.02 -9.78 19.91
C ALA A 103 7.54 -10.96 19.06
N PRO A 104 8.32 -11.87 19.66
CA PRO A 104 8.86 -13.03 18.96
C PRO A 104 7.70 -13.90 18.43
N THR A 105 7.74 -14.24 17.15
CA THR A 105 6.76 -15.14 16.54
C THR A 105 7.30 -16.57 16.50
N SER A 106 6.48 -17.54 16.89
CA SER A 106 6.84 -18.97 16.92
C SER A 106 6.81 -19.64 15.54
N HIS A 107 6.15 -19.00 14.56
CA HIS A 107 6.02 -19.52 13.19
C HIS A 107 7.10 -18.93 12.28
N GLN A 108 8.14 -19.73 11.99
CA GLN A 108 9.09 -19.41 10.93
C GLN A 108 8.45 -19.69 9.57
N ILE A 109 8.18 -18.64 8.79
CA ILE A 109 7.75 -18.80 7.40
C ILE A 109 8.96 -19.27 6.59
N GLN A 110 8.99 -20.56 6.24
CA GLN A 110 10.02 -21.13 5.36
C GLN A 110 9.75 -20.72 3.91
N VAL A 111 10.13 -19.50 3.54
CA VAL A 111 10.12 -19.03 2.14
C VAL A 111 11.55 -19.03 1.61
N SER A 112 11.74 -19.45 0.36
CA SER A 112 13.03 -19.29 -0.31
C SER A 112 13.42 -17.80 -0.33
N ILE A 113 14.51 -17.48 0.35
CA ILE A 113 15.08 -16.12 0.46
C ILE A 113 15.29 -15.52 -0.94
N GLN A 114 15.68 -16.34 -1.91
CA GLN A 114 15.95 -15.91 -3.29
C GLN A 114 14.72 -15.32 -4.01
N LEU A 115 13.51 -15.84 -3.74
CA LEU A 115 12.27 -15.27 -4.30
C LEU A 115 11.68 -14.18 -3.41
N LEU A 116 11.92 -14.24 -2.10
CA LEU A 116 11.39 -13.27 -1.15
C LEU A 116 12.03 -11.89 -1.32
N ILE A 117 13.34 -11.83 -1.55
CA ILE A 117 14.09 -10.58 -1.73
C ILE A 117 13.51 -9.71 -2.87
N PRO A 118 13.43 -10.17 -4.13
CA PRO A 118 12.91 -9.32 -5.21
C PRO A 118 11.43 -8.98 -5.01
N MET A 119 10.65 -9.86 -4.39
CA MET A 119 9.26 -9.57 -4.04
C MET A 119 9.21 -8.38 -3.06
N VAL A 120 9.83 -8.52 -1.88
CA VAL A 120 9.71 -7.55 -0.78
C VAL A 120 10.43 -6.23 -1.08
N LEU A 121 11.55 -6.27 -1.82
CA LEU A 121 12.37 -5.09 -2.07
C LEU A 121 12.00 -4.31 -3.34
N ILE A 122 11.28 -4.93 -4.26
CA ILE A 122 10.99 -4.31 -5.56
C ILE A 122 9.50 -4.35 -5.84
N LEU A 123 8.93 -5.55 -5.94
CA LEU A 123 7.58 -5.71 -6.45
C LEU A 123 6.52 -5.16 -5.47
N ALA A 124 6.64 -5.47 -4.18
CA ALA A 124 5.74 -4.95 -3.15
C ALA A 124 5.78 -3.42 -3.04
N PRO A 125 6.96 -2.78 -2.90
CA PRO A 125 7.05 -1.32 -2.89
C PRO A 125 6.42 -0.65 -4.11
N ILE A 126 6.58 -1.23 -5.31
CA ILE A 126 5.98 -0.68 -6.53
C ILE A 126 4.45 -0.78 -6.50
N GLY A 127 3.92 -1.96 -6.18
CA GLY A 127 2.48 -2.21 -6.13
C GLY A 127 1.80 -1.34 -5.08
N GLU A 128 2.38 -1.28 -3.89
CA GLU A 128 1.90 -0.47 -2.78
C GLU A 128 1.98 1.04 -3.09
N GLU A 129 3.08 1.52 -3.66
CA GLU A 129 3.22 2.94 -4.01
C GLU A 129 2.17 3.38 -5.03
N LEU A 130 1.92 2.57 -6.07
CA LEU A 130 0.91 2.90 -7.08
C LEU A 130 -0.52 2.87 -6.52
N LEU A 131 -0.84 1.90 -5.68
CA LEU A 131 -2.17 1.76 -5.10
C LEU A 131 -2.45 2.82 -4.03
N PHE A 132 -1.54 3.00 -3.07
CA PHE A 132 -1.74 3.87 -1.91
C PHE A 132 -1.34 5.31 -2.19
N ARG A 133 -0.16 5.57 -2.79
CA ARG A 133 0.31 6.93 -3.07
C ARG A 133 -0.26 7.48 -4.36
N GLY A 134 -0.14 6.70 -5.43
CA GLY A 134 -0.58 7.11 -6.74
C GLY A 134 -2.10 7.29 -6.78
N LEU A 135 -2.84 6.22 -6.50
CA LEU A 135 -4.28 6.25 -6.66
C LEU A 135 -5.01 6.82 -5.44
N LEU A 136 -4.90 6.18 -4.27
CA LEU A 136 -5.68 6.56 -3.08
C LEU A 136 -5.35 7.97 -2.57
N LEU A 137 -4.08 8.23 -2.24
CA LEU A 137 -3.63 9.54 -1.76
C LEU A 137 -3.84 10.61 -2.83
N GLY A 138 -3.49 10.32 -4.09
CA GLY A 138 -3.70 11.21 -5.22
C GLY A 138 -5.17 11.63 -5.40
N CYS A 139 -6.11 10.70 -5.24
CA CYS A 139 -7.54 11.00 -5.26
C CYS A 139 -7.97 11.82 -4.03
N LEU A 140 -7.55 11.43 -2.82
CA LEU A 140 -7.90 12.14 -1.58
C LEU A 140 -7.41 13.59 -1.59
N MET A 141 -6.21 13.87 -2.12
CA MET A 141 -5.64 15.22 -2.24
C MET A 141 -6.43 16.15 -3.17
N ARG A 142 -7.31 15.60 -4.03
CA ARG A 142 -8.27 16.37 -4.82
C ARG A 142 -9.52 16.73 -4.03
N CYS A 143 -9.87 15.92 -3.02
CA CYS A 143 -11.07 16.09 -2.22
C CYS A 143 -10.82 16.94 -0.95
N ILE A 144 -9.69 16.74 -0.26
CA ILE A 144 -9.40 17.31 1.07
C ILE A 144 -7.96 17.83 1.19
N SER A 145 -7.61 18.39 2.36
CA SER A 145 -6.27 18.94 2.60
C SER A 145 -5.20 17.85 2.58
N ARG A 146 -3.97 18.24 2.23
CA ARG A 146 -2.80 17.35 2.11
C ARG A 146 -2.63 16.44 3.32
N TRP A 147 -2.51 17.02 4.52
CA TRP A 147 -2.30 16.25 5.75
C TRP A 147 -3.44 15.28 6.07
N ARG A 148 -4.71 15.68 5.86
CA ARG A 148 -5.85 14.76 6.05
C ARG A 148 -5.78 13.58 5.09
N SER A 149 -5.38 13.82 3.84
CA SER A 149 -5.22 12.78 2.82
C SER A 149 -4.11 11.79 3.21
N ILE A 150 -2.96 12.31 3.67
CA ILE A 150 -1.83 11.49 4.14
C ILE A 150 -2.26 10.62 5.31
N MET A 151 -2.94 11.18 6.31
CA MET A 151 -3.38 10.44 7.49
C MET A 151 -4.35 9.32 7.11
N ILE A 152 -5.38 9.60 6.30
CA ILE A 152 -6.35 8.58 5.88
C ILE A 152 -5.66 7.47 5.08
N SER A 153 -4.82 7.83 4.10
CA SER A 153 -4.09 6.84 3.29
C SER A 153 -3.16 5.98 4.14
N SER A 154 -2.46 6.57 5.12
CA SER A 154 -1.51 5.86 5.99
C SER A 154 -2.23 4.95 6.99
N THR A 155 -3.39 5.37 7.51
CA THR A 155 -4.24 4.53 8.34
C THR A 155 -4.75 3.32 7.55
N ILE A 156 -5.26 3.52 6.33
CA ILE A 156 -5.73 2.42 5.48
C ILE A 156 -4.58 1.45 5.16
N PHE A 157 -3.41 1.99 4.79
CA PHE A 157 -2.20 1.19 4.59
C PHE A 157 -1.82 0.38 5.83
N ALA A 158 -1.90 0.94 7.03
CA ALA A 158 -1.60 0.20 8.26
C ALA A 158 -2.65 -0.88 8.57
N LEU A 159 -3.94 -0.59 8.37
CA LEU A 159 -5.04 -1.52 8.67
C LEU A 159 -5.02 -2.77 7.80
N ILE A 160 -4.73 -2.65 6.49
CA ILE A 160 -4.71 -3.82 5.59
C ILE A 160 -3.55 -4.79 5.87
N HIS A 161 -2.52 -4.35 6.58
CA HIS A 161 -1.41 -5.21 6.99
C HIS A 161 -1.77 -6.04 8.23
N LEU A 162 -2.71 -5.61 9.08
CA LEU A 162 -3.07 -6.35 10.29
C LEU A 162 -3.50 -7.80 10.01
N PRO A 163 -4.43 -8.10 9.07
CA PRO A 163 -4.84 -9.48 8.79
C PRO A 163 -3.71 -10.35 8.22
N ALA A 164 -2.77 -9.75 7.49
CA ALA A 164 -1.64 -10.48 6.91
C ALA A 164 -0.71 -11.06 8.00
N PHE A 165 -0.69 -10.43 9.18
CA PHE A 165 0.16 -10.83 10.30
C PHE A 165 -0.58 -11.44 11.49
N SER A 166 -1.90 -11.22 11.62
CA SER A 166 -2.71 -11.84 12.67
C SER A 166 -2.72 -13.37 12.58
N VAL A 167 -2.49 -13.92 11.38
CA VAL A 167 -2.35 -15.37 11.14
C VAL A 167 -1.12 -15.96 11.85
N TYR A 168 -0.12 -15.15 12.20
CA TYR A 168 1.17 -15.61 12.74
C TYR A 168 1.41 -15.22 14.20
N SER A 169 0.67 -14.26 14.75
CA SER A 169 0.76 -13.83 16.16
C SER A 169 -0.49 -13.10 16.61
N GLU A 170 -1.11 -13.59 17.69
CA GLU A 170 -2.40 -13.10 18.22
C GLU A 170 -2.24 -12.01 19.30
N THR A 171 -1.01 -11.58 19.63
CA THR A 171 -0.84 -10.62 20.73
C THR A 171 -1.22 -9.20 20.31
N LEU A 172 -1.94 -8.49 21.18
CA LEU A 172 -2.29 -7.08 20.99
C LEU A 172 -1.05 -6.20 20.78
N LEU A 173 0.08 -6.56 21.42
CA LEU A 173 1.35 -5.86 21.25
C LEU A 173 1.89 -6.04 19.83
N THR A 174 1.89 -7.25 19.27
CA THR A 174 2.33 -7.49 17.88
C THR A 174 1.48 -6.68 16.91
N MET A 175 0.15 -6.74 17.04
CA MET A 175 -0.78 -6.00 16.18
C MET A 175 -0.53 -4.49 16.26
N PHE A 176 -0.33 -3.95 17.46
CA PHE A 176 -0.01 -2.54 17.66
C PHE A 176 1.30 -2.15 16.99
N LEU A 177 2.37 -2.95 17.16
CA LEU A 177 3.68 -2.66 16.56
C LEU A 177 3.64 -2.71 15.03
N ILE A 178 2.92 -3.67 14.45
CA ILE A 178 2.72 -3.78 13.00
C ILE A 178 1.95 -2.57 12.49
N PHE A 179 0.84 -2.22 13.15
CA PHE A 179 0.05 -1.06 12.78
C PHE A 179 0.88 0.22 12.87
N ALA A 180 1.55 0.46 14.00
CA ALA A 180 2.36 1.65 14.22
C ALA A 180 3.48 1.75 13.18
N GLY A 181 4.14 0.63 12.92
CA GLY A 181 5.20 0.53 11.93
C GLY A 181 4.74 0.84 10.50
N ALA A 182 3.70 0.15 10.04
CA ALA A 182 3.11 0.39 8.73
C ALA A 182 2.53 1.81 8.62
N PHE A 183 1.94 2.33 9.69
CA PHE A 183 1.43 3.70 9.74
C PHE A 183 2.57 4.72 9.59
N THR A 184 3.69 4.53 10.30
CA THR A 184 4.88 5.39 10.19
C THR A 184 5.46 5.36 8.79
N LEU A 185 5.62 4.17 8.18
CA LEU A 185 6.03 4.03 6.78
C LEU A 185 5.07 4.77 5.85
N GLY A 186 3.77 4.60 6.10
CA GLY A 186 2.71 5.32 5.44
C GLY A 186 2.92 6.83 5.54
N VAL A 187 3.09 7.41 6.73
CA VAL A 187 3.27 8.85 6.88
C VAL A 187 4.53 9.33 6.16
N ILE A 188 5.66 8.61 6.32
CA ILE A 188 6.95 8.93 5.70
C ILE A 188 6.86 9.00 4.18
N ALA A 189 6.16 8.04 3.56
CA ALA A 189 5.96 8.01 2.13
C ALA A 189 4.99 9.11 1.61
N GLY A 190 4.30 9.85 2.50
CA GLY A 190 3.33 10.91 2.13
C GLY A 190 3.91 12.30 1.96
N HIS A 191 5.21 12.46 2.22
CA HIS A 191 5.91 13.74 2.28
C HIS A 191 6.39 14.25 0.93
#